data_AF-A0A529YAR4-F1
#
_entry.id   AF-A0A529YAR4-F1
#
_cell.length_a   1.000
_cell.length_b   1.000
_cell.length_c   1.000
_cell.angle_alpha   90.00
_cell.angle_beta   90.00
_cell.angle_gamma   90.00
#
_symmetry.space_group_name_H-M   'P 1'
#
loop_
_entity.id
_entity.type
_entity.pdbx_description
1 polymer ?
#
loop_
_entity_poly.entity_id
_entity_poly.type
_entity_poly.pdbx_seq_one_letter_code
_entity_poly.pdbx_strand_id
1 'polypeptide(L)'
;MKTTDRAALDEWYAVATAAELGQAPVVTRLLGQDIELCRDEAGAPVVREILDDGGRSRALPAQERYGCVWTTLGRPNKDIFDIAESHEADRRFVPCGWVRMRASGLRVVENFLDMAHFPFVHTDILGSEPHTEVPRYLSEIRRDVDEVWATNCTFFQPRIAATESSGDFVHLTYRVPSPFVVMLYRV
;
A
#
# COMPACT_ATOMS: atom_id res chain seq x y z
N MET A 1 -15.85 -9.83 12.39
CA MET A 1 -16.19 -11.05 11.65
C MET A 1 -15.41 -11.03 10.35
N LYS A 2 -14.85 -12.17 9.94
CA LYS A 2 -14.17 -12.33 8.67
C LYS A 2 -15.11 -11.97 7.51
N THR A 3 -14.62 -11.22 6.53
CA THR A 3 -15.39 -10.92 5.31
C THR A 3 -15.63 -12.18 4.47
N THR A 4 -16.71 -12.22 3.70
CA THR A 4 -17.00 -13.27 2.71
C THR A 4 -16.74 -12.81 1.27
N ASP A 5 -16.35 -11.55 1.08
CA ASP A 5 -16.11 -10.97 -0.24
C ASP A 5 -14.84 -11.56 -0.89
N ARG A 6 -15.03 -12.28 -2.00
CA ARG A 6 -13.94 -12.91 -2.75
C ARG A 6 -12.98 -11.90 -3.35
N ALA A 7 -13.46 -10.71 -3.76
CA ALA A 7 -12.61 -9.68 -4.33
C ALA A 7 -11.61 -9.12 -3.30
N ALA A 8 -11.93 -9.18 -2.01
CA ALA A 8 -11.00 -8.85 -0.94
C ALA A 8 -10.19 -10.09 -0.50
N LEU A 9 -10.84 -11.24 -0.31
CA LEU A 9 -10.15 -12.43 0.20
C LEU A 9 -9.05 -12.95 -0.72
N ASP A 10 -9.20 -12.78 -2.03
CA ASP A 10 -8.27 -13.28 -3.04
C ASP A 10 -7.13 -12.28 -3.36
N GLU A 11 -7.01 -11.18 -2.61
CA GLU A 11 -5.91 -10.22 -2.76
C GLU A 11 -4.74 -10.52 -1.79
N TRP A 12 -3.56 -10.00 -2.12
CA TRP A 12 -2.38 -10.02 -1.26
C TRP A 12 -2.33 -8.79 -0.35
N TYR A 13 -2.05 -9.00 0.93
CA TYR A 13 -1.95 -7.95 1.94
C TYR A 13 -0.62 -8.01 2.67
N ALA A 14 0.06 -6.88 2.76
CA ALA A 14 1.18 -6.71 3.68
C ALA A 14 0.63 -6.74 5.12
N VAL A 15 1.13 -7.68 5.92
CA VAL A 15 0.63 -7.95 7.29
C VAL A 15 1.67 -7.72 8.37
N ALA A 16 2.95 -7.62 8.00
CA ALA A 16 4.04 -7.25 8.88
C ALA A 16 5.22 -6.68 8.08
N THR A 17 6.05 -5.87 8.73
CA THR A 17 7.40 -5.54 8.23
C THR A 17 8.27 -6.79 8.37
N ALA A 18 8.97 -7.18 7.30
CA ALA A 18 9.78 -8.39 7.30
C ALA A 18 10.90 -8.36 8.35
N ALA A 19 11.55 -7.21 8.52
CA ALA A 19 12.61 -7.01 9.51
C ALA A 19 12.14 -7.12 10.98
N GLU A 20 10.84 -6.94 11.24
CA GLU A 20 10.27 -6.95 12.59
C GLU A 20 9.72 -8.34 12.97
N LEU A 21 9.51 -9.24 12.00
CA LEU A 21 8.98 -10.57 12.26
C LEU A 21 10.09 -11.54 12.69
N GLY A 22 10.00 -12.03 13.94
CA GLY A 22 10.88 -13.07 14.48
C GLY A 22 10.19 -14.43 14.62
N GLN A 23 10.83 -15.35 15.33
CA GLN A 23 10.26 -16.68 15.65
C GLN A 23 9.15 -16.62 16.70
N ALA A 24 9.16 -15.60 17.57
CA ALA A 24 8.09 -15.38 18.54
C ALA A 24 6.79 -15.05 17.80
N PRO A 25 5.68 -15.79 18.05
CA PRO A 25 4.42 -15.52 17.38
C PRO A 25 3.85 -14.14 17.71
N VAL A 26 3.39 -13.45 16.68
CA VAL A 26 2.64 -12.19 16.78
C VAL A 26 1.25 -12.36 16.20
N VAL A 27 0.27 -11.68 16.79
CA VAL A 27 -1.12 -11.75 16.34
C VAL A 27 -1.54 -10.39 15.79
N THR A 28 -2.15 -10.40 14.61
CA THR A 28 -2.82 -9.23 14.02
C THR A 28 -4.15 -9.65 13.40
N ARG A 29 -4.89 -8.69 12.84
CA ARG A 29 -6.19 -8.93 12.23
C ARG A 29 -6.22 -8.46 10.79
N LEU A 30 -6.55 -9.37 9.88
CA LEU A 30 -6.72 -9.11 8.45
C LEU A 30 -8.17 -9.37 8.05
N LEU A 31 -8.84 -8.38 7.45
CA LEU A 31 -10.22 -8.49 6.95
C LEU A 31 -11.22 -9.09 7.96
N GLY A 32 -11.02 -8.78 9.25
CA GLY A 32 -11.88 -9.27 10.34
C GLY A 32 -11.56 -10.67 10.87
N GLN A 33 -10.51 -11.32 10.35
CA GLN A 33 -9.95 -12.60 10.80
C GLN A 33 -8.66 -12.38 11.59
N ASP A 34 -8.54 -12.99 12.75
CA ASP A 34 -7.28 -13.01 13.49
C ASP A 34 -6.30 -13.98 12.82
N ILE A 35 -5.06 -13.53 12.68
CA ILE A 35 -3.97 -14.31 12.11
C ILE A 35 -2.76 -14.25 13.04
N GLU A 36 -2.07 -15.38 13.13
CA GLU A 36 -0.80 -15.54 13.81
C GLU A 36 0.32 -15.57 12.77
N LEU A 37 1.40 -14.84 13.04
CA LEU A 37 2.59 -14.76 12.20
C LEU A 37 3.82 -15.10 13.02
N CYS A 38 4.74 -15.85 12.43
CA CYS A 38 6.09 -16.05 12.96
C CYS A 38 7.04 -16.41 11.81
N ARG A 39 8.34 -16.50 12.12
CA ARG A 39 9.30 -17.21 11.28
C ARG A 39 9.50 -18.63 11.78
N ASP A 40 9.66 -19.58 10.85
CA ASP A 40 10.05 -20.95 11.19
C ASP A 40 11.56 -21.07 11.48
N GLU A 41 12.04 -22.30 11.67
CA GLU A 41 13.46 -22.59 11.93
C GLU A 41 14.37 -22.24 10.74
N ALA A 42 13.83 -22.27 9.51
CA ALA A 42 14.54 -21.85 8.29
C ALA A 42 14.48 -20.34 8.05
N GLY A 43 13.76 -19.60 8.91
CA GLY A 43 13.56 -18.16 8.78
C GLY A 43 12.45 -17.76 7.82
N ALA A 44 11.69 -18.70 7.25
CA ALA A 44 10.59 -18.40 6.34
C ALA A 44 9.35 -17.91 7.11
N PRO A 45 8.58 -16.93 6.58
CA PRO A 45 7.37 -16.47 7.23
C PRO A 45 6.27 -17.55 7.19
N VAL A 46 5.65 -17.79 8.34
CA VAL A 46 4.50 -18.67 8.50
C VAL A 46 3.33 -17.84 9.01
N VAL A 47 2.20 -17.91 8.30
CA VAL A 47 0.96 -17.23 8.68
C VAL A 47 -0.16 -18.25 8.80
N ARG A 48 -0.97 -18.17 9.87
CA ARG A 48 -2.11 -19.06 10.10
C ARG A 48 -3.32 -18.27 10.61
N GLU A 49 -4.52 -18.68 10.23
CA GLU A 49 -5.74 -18.16 10.86
C GLU A 49 -5.88 -18.71 12.28
N ILE A 50 -6.33 -17.87 13.20
CA ILE A 50 -6.79 -18.30 14.52
C ILE A 50 -8.29 -18.61 14.41
N LEU A 51 -8.64 -19.87 14.62
CA LEU A 51 -10.01 -20.37 14.49
C LEU A 51 -10.83 -20.06 15.76
N ASP A 52 -12.16 -20.22 15.68
CA ASP A 52 -13.08 -19.91 16.78
C ASP A 52 -12.81 -20.73 18.05
N ASP A 53 -12.22 -21.92 17.91
CA ASP A 53 -11.78 -22.79 19.01
C ASP A 53 -10.40 -22.42 19.58
N GLY A 54 -9.76 -21.35 19.07
CA GLY A 54 -8.40 -20.94 19.39
C GLY A 54 -7.31 -21.76 18.70
N GLY A 55 -7.68 -22.77 17.91
CA GLY A 55 -6.78 -23.55 17.07
C GLY A 55 -6.18 -22.72 15.94
N ARG A 56 -5.15 -23.24 15.29
CA ARG A 56 -4.55 -22.62 14.10
C ARG A 56 -4.92 -23.41 12.86
N SER A 57 -5.24 -22.70 11.78
CA SER A 57 -5.44 -23.34 10.48
C SER A 57 -4.12 -23.93 9.95
N ARG A 58 -4.21 -24.61 8.80
CA ARG A 58 -3.03 -24.79 7.93
C ARG A 58 -2.39 -23.45 7.60
N ALA A 59 -1.10 -23.46 7.27
CA ALA A 59 -0.41 -22.26 6.81
C ALA A 59 -1.11 -21.67 5.58
N LEU A 60 -1.31 -20.36 5.62
CA LEU A 60 -1.75 -19.56 4.49
C LEU A 60 -0.58 -19.36 3.52
N PRO A 61 -0.85 -19.03 2.23
CA PRO A 61 0.19 -18.53 1.34
C PRO A 61 0.88 -17.32 1.97
N ALA A 62 2.20 -17.34 2.02
CA ALA A 62 3.01 -16.26 2.54
C ALA A 62 4.18 -15.97 1.60
N GLN A 63 4.47 -14.69 1.37
CA GLN A 63 5.60 -14.24 0.57
C GLN A 63 6.32 -13.10 1.28
N GLU A 64 7.63 -13.02 1.15
CA GLU A 64 8.40 -11.85 1.56
C GLU A 64 8.78 -11.04 0.31
N ARG A 65 8.29 -9.81 0.21
CA ARG A 65 8.56 -8.92 -0.94
C ARG A 65 8.48 -7.46 -0.52
N TYR A 66 9.36 -6.63 -1.07
CA TYR A 66 9.44 -5.19 -0.77
C TYR A 66 9.52 -4.90 0.74
N GLY A 67 10.34 -5.68 1.47
CA GLY A 67 10.52 -5.53 2.92
C GLY A 67 9.29 -5.84 3.78
N CYS A 68 8.25 -6.44 3.21
CA CYS A 68 7.02 -6.80 3.90
C CYS A 68 6.78 -8.31 3.79
N VAL A 69 6.10 -8.85 4.80
CA VAL A 69 5.47 -10.18 4.73
C VAL A 69 4.04 -10.00 4.21
N TRP A 70 3.73 -10.71 3.14
CA TRP A 70 2.44 -10.69 2.47
C TRP A 70 1.72 -12.00 2.66
N THR A 71 0.40 -11.94 2.80
CA THR A 71 -0.45 -13.13 2.86
C THR A 71 -1.81 -12.86 2.22
N THR A 72 -2.64 -13.89 2.12
CA THR A 72 -3.99 -13.85 1.58
C THR A 72 -4.87 -14.83 2.36
N LEU A 73 -6.14 -14.48 2.56
CA LEU A 73 -7.14 -15.33 3.24
C LEU A 73 -7.93 -16.21 2.25
N GLY A 74 -7.62 -16.11 0.96
CA GLY A 74 -8.34 -16.75 -0.13
C GLY A 74 -7.43 -17.51 -1.09
N ARG A 75 -7.72 -17.37 -2.38
CA ARG A 75 -7.02 -18.00 -3.50
C ARG A 75 -6.64 -16.90 -4.49
N PRO A 76 -5.42 -16.35 -4.39
CA PRO A 76 -5.03 -15.23 -5.22
C PRO A 76 -4.97 -15.63 -6.69
N ASN A 77 -5.50 -14.78 -7.55
CA ASN A 77 -5.53 -14.96 -9.01
C ASN A 77 -4.34 -14.28 -9.71
N LYS A 78 -3.61 -13.43 -8.99
CA LYS A 78 -2.38 -12.76 -9.43
C LYS A 78 -1.32 -12.82 -8.33
N ASP A 79 -0.06 -12.66 -8.74
CA ASP A 79 1.03 -12.48 -7.79
C ASP A 79 1.01 -11.06 -7.19
N ILE A 80 1.86 -10.80 -6.20
CA ILE A 80 2.12 -9.44 -5.74
C ILE A 80 2.61 -8.61 -6.94
N PHE A 81 2.06 -7.41 -7.08
CA PHE A 81 2.39 -6.47 -8.15
C PHE A 81 3.89 -6.20 -8.28
N ASP A 82 4.33 -5.78 -9.47
CA ASP A 82 5.72 -5.42 -9.71
C ASP A 82 5.99 -3.92 -9.49
N ILE A 83 7.05 -3.63 -8.74
CA ILE A 83 7.66 -2.31 -8.62
C ILE A 83 8.98 -2.40 -9.38
N ALA A 84 8.98 -1.98 -10.65
CA ALA A 84 10.14 -2.10 -11.53
C ALA A 84 11.40 -1.46 -10.92
N GLU A 85 11.21 -0.32 -10.24
CA GLU A 85 12.26 0.45 -9.58
C GLU A 85 12.94 -0.30 -8.44
N SER A 86 12.32 -1.37 -7.92
CA SER A 86 12.93 -2.22 -6.88
C SER A 86 14.06 -3.11 -7.41
N HIS A 87 14.15 -3.27 -8.73
CA HIS A 87 15.22 -4.03 -9.39
C HIS A 87 16.43 -3.15 -9.73
N GLU A 88 16.33 -1.83 -9.53
CA GLU A 88 17.40 -0.87 -9.79
C GLU A 88 18.40 -0.85 -8.62
N ALA A 89 19.65 -1.26 -8.87
CA ALA A 89 20.66 -1.46 -7.82
C ALA A 89 21.13 -0.17 -7.13
N ASP A 90 20.90 0.99 -7.74
CA ASP A 90 21.26 2.31 -7.22
C ASP A 90 20.14 2.97 -6.40
N ARG A 91 18.96 2.34 -6.29
CA ARG A 91 17.88 2.82 -5.44
C ARG A 91 18.01 2.36 -4.00
N ARG A 92 17.56 3.24 -3.10
CA ARG A 92 17.45 2.94 -1.68
C ARG A 92 16.01 2.59 -1.34
N PHE A 93 15.84 1.43 -0.71
CA PHE A 93 14.58 1.03 -0.13
C PHE A 93 14.52 1.45 1.34
N VAL A 94 13.52 2.27 1.69
CA VAL A 94 13.33 2.77 3.06
C VAL A 94 11.91 2.45 3.52
N PRO A 95 11.71 1.42 4.36
CA PRO A 95 10.43 1.19 5.02
C PRO A 95 10.06 2.38 5.91
N CYS A 96 8.87 2.93 5.73
CA CYS A 96 8.35 4.04 6.54
C CYS A 96 7.52 3.58 7.76
N GLY A 97 7.59 2.29 8.10
CA GLY A 97 6.79 1.68 9.16
C GLY A 97 5.30 1.58 8.82
N TRP A 98 4.48 1.34 9.84
CA TRP A 98 3.03 1.19 9.72
C TRP A 98 2.31 2.02 10.77
N VAL A 99 1.10 2.48 10.44
CA VAL A 99 0.27 3.32 11.31
C VAL A 99 -1.12 2.69 11.44
N ARG A 100 -1.60 2.55 12.68
CA ARG A 100 -2.96 2.08 12.94
C ARG A 100 -3.95 3.22 12.83
N MET A 101 -4.89 3.12 11.90
CA MET A 101 -5.94 4.13 11.70
C MET A 101 -7.32 3.56 12.00
N ARG A 102 -8.20 4.37 12.61
CA ARG A 102 -9.61 4.02 12.80
C ARG A 102 -10.42 4.48 11.59
N ALA A 103 -10.09 3.93 10.42
CA ALA A 103 -10.73 4.21 9.16
C ALA A 103 -10.90 2.92 8.36
N SER A 104 -11.81 2.91 7.39
CA SER A 104 -11.86 1.84 6.40
C SER A 104 -10.60 1.89 5.53
N GLY A 105 -10.01 0.73 5.20
CA GLY A 105 -8.85 0.68 4.30
C GLY A 105 -9.12 1.35 2.95
N LEU A 106 -10.33 1.20 2.41
CA LEU A 106 -10.72 1.84 1.15
C LEU A 106 -10.86 3.36 1.27
N ARG A 107 -11.17 3.90 2.45
CA ARG A 107 -11.15 5.36 2.68
C ARG A 107 -9.73 5.91 2.74
N VAL A 108 -8.77 5.12 3.23
CA VAL A 108 -7.34 5.49 3.20
C VAL A 108 -6.84 5.52 1.76
N VAL A 109 -7.22 4.54 0.94
CA VAL A 109 -6.93 4.51 -0.50
C VAL A 109 -7.55 5.71 -1.23
N GLU A 110 -8.83 6.00 -1.00
CA GLU A 110 -9.51 7.18 -1.58
C GLU A 110 -8.79 8.48 -1.20
N ASN A 111 -8.46 8.66 0.08
CA ASN A 111 -7.74 9.85 0.55
C ASN A 111 -6.37 10.00 -0.11
N PHE A 112 -5.63 8.90 -0.30
CA PHE A 112 -4.31 8.92 -0.94
C PHE A 112 -4.38 9.35 -2.42
N LEU A 113 -5.46 8.98 -3.11
CA LEU A 113 -5.67 9.29 -4.53
C LEU A 113 -6.27 10.68 -4.79
N ASP A 114 -6.82 11.33 -3.76
CA ASP A 114 -7.45 12.64 -3.89
C ASP A 114 -6.41 13.78 -3.86
N MET A 115 -6.15 14.45 -4.98
CA MET A 115 -5.27 15.62 -5.02
C MET A 115 -5.94 16.90 -4.48
N ALA A 116 -7.27 16.96 -4.43
CA ALA A 116 -7.99 18.19 -4.11
C ALA A 116 -7.82 18.61 -2.64
N HIS A 117 -7.45 17.70 -1.75
CA HIS A 117 -7.22 18.01 -0.35
C HIS A 117 -5.84 18.63 -0.07
N PHE A 118 -4.89 18.58 -1.02
CA PHE A 118 -3.51 19.05 -0.84
C PHE A 118 -3.39 20.47 -0.28
N PRO A 119 -4.05 21.51 -0.85
CA PRO A 119 -3.87 22.88 -0.38
C PRO A 119 -4.53 23.15 0.98
N PHE A 120 -5.45 22.29 1.43
CA PHE A 120 -6.24 22.50 2.65
C PHE A 120 -5.74 21.71 3.85
N VAL A 121 -5.29 20.46 3.65
CA VAL A 121 -4.82 19.58 4.73
C VAL A 121 -3.30 19.59 4.82
N HIS A 122 -2.63 19.76 3.68
CA HIS A 122 -1.17 19.77 3.55
C HIS A 122 -0.66 21.16 3.13
N THR A 123 -1.30 22.20 3.66
CA THR A 123 -0.97 23.60 3.37
C THR A 123 0.53 23.86 3.57
N ASP A 124 1.12 24.55 2.60
CA ASP A 124 2.54 24.91 2.53
C ASP A 124 3.52 23.73 2.39
N ILE A 125 3.00 22.52 2.17
CA ILE A 125 3.80 21.30 1.95
C ILE A 125 3.48 20.70 0.58
N LEU A 126 2.24 20.27 0.34
CA LEU A 126 1.82 19.61 -0.91
C LEU A 126 0.92 20.49 -1.79
N GLY A 127 0.51 21.65 -1.28
CA GLY A 127 -0.28 22.65 -1.99
C GLY A 127 -0.48 23.88 -1.12
N SER A 128 -1.00 24.96 -1.70
CA SER A 128 -1.32 26.19 -0.94
C SER A 128 -2.34 27.03 -1.68
N GLU A 129 -3.17 27.77 -0.94
CA GLU A 129 -4.01 28.81 -1.52
C GLU A 129 -3.13 29.94 -2.13
N PRO A 130 -3.56 30.61 -3.21
CA PRO A 130 -4.84 30.42 -3.94
C PRO A 130 -4.81 29.31 -5.00
N HIS A 131 -3.71 28.54 -5.11
CA HIS A 131 -3.55 27.48 -6.11
C HIS A 131 -4.26 26.18 -5.68
N THR A 132 -5.58 26.15 -5.85
CA THR A 132 -6.43 25.04 -5.36
C THR A 132 -7.01 24.15 -6.45
N GLU A 133 -6.89 24.54 -7.71
CA GLU A 133 -7.42 23.80 -8.84
C GLU A 133 -6.62 22.51 -9.07
N VAL A 134 -7.32 21.38 -9.21
CA VAL A 134 -6.75 20.14 -9.74
C VAL A 134 -6.82 20.20 -11.27
N PRO A 135 -5.70 20.35 -11.99
CA PRO A 135 -5.70 20.37 -13.45
C PRO A 135 -6.17 19.03 -14.02
N ARG A 136 -6.59 19.05 -15.29
CA ARG A 136 -7.02 17.84 -15.98
C ARG A 136 -5.87 16.85 -16.11
N TYR A 137 -6.09 15.63 -15.65
CA TYR A 137 -5.19 14.50 -15.81
C TYR A 137 -5.88 13.35 -16.58
N LEU A 138 -5.12 12.33 -16.93
CA LEU A 138 -5.63 11.15 -17.62
C LEU A 138 -5.79 9.99 -16.64
N SER A 139 -6.85 9.21 -16.78
CA SER A 139 -7.02 7.95 -16.08
C SER A 139 -7.33 6.82 -17.06
N GLU A 140 -6.72 5.66 -16.83
CA GLU A 140 -6.86 4.50 -17.69
C GLU A 140 -6.79 3.18 -16.91
N ILE A 141 -7.40 2.13 -17.46
CA ILE A 141 -7.23 0.76 -16.99
C ILE A 141 -6.25 0.08 -17.97
N ARG A 142 -5.06 -0.27 -17.48
CA ARG A 142 -4.04 -0.97 -18.26
C ARG A 142 -4.26 -2.47 -18.14
N ARG A 143 -4.79 -3.09 -19.19
CA ARG A 143 -5.23 -4.50 -19.18
C ARG A 143 -4.10 -5.51 -19.20
N ASP A 144 -2.94 -5.12 -19.72
CA ASP A 144 -1.72 -5.93 -19.76
C ASP A 144 -1.14 -6.20 -18.37
N VAL A 145 -1.33 -5.25 -17.45
CA VAL A 145 -0.88 -5.35 -16.04
C VAL A 145 -2.03 -5.45 -15.03
N ASP A 146 -3.28 -5.31 -15.47
CA ASP A 146 -4.50 -5.30 -14.63
C ASP A 146 -4.46 -4.25 -13.51
N GLU A 147 -4.10 -3.01 -13.88
CA GLU A 147 -3.99 -1.89 -12.93
C GLU A 147 -4.76 -0.65 -13.42
N VAL A 148 -5.19 0.19 -12.47
CA VAL A 148 -5.66 1.55 -12.79
C VAL A 148 -4.50 2.53 -12.67
N TRP A 149 -4.34 3.38 -13.67
CA TRP A 149 -3.30 4.40 -13.71
C TRP A 149 -3.90 5.79 -13.83
N ALA A 150 -3.34 6.75 -13.10
CA ALA A 150 -3.56 8.17 -13.34
C ALA A 150 -2.22 8.80 -13.75
N THR A 151 -2.19 9.42 -14.92
CA THR A 151 -0.98 9.99 -15.52
C THR A 151 -1.20 11.44 -15.91
N ASN A 152 -0.10 12.17 -16.13
CA ASN A 152 -0.13 13.61 -16.34
C ASN A 152 -0.87 14.35 -15.21
N CYS A 153 -0.74 13.83 -13.98
CA CYS A 153 -1.22 14.51 -12.79
C CYS A 153 -0.23 15.62 -12.47
N THR A 154 -0.72 16.85 -12.33
CA THR A 154 0.10 17.99 -11.94
C THR A 154 -0.54 18.71 -10.78
N PHE A 155 0.23 19.16 -9.80
CA PHE A 155 -0.30 19.99 -8.73
C PHE A 155 0.74 21.03 -8.29
N PHE A 156 0.29 22.24 -7.99
CA PHE A 156 1.18 23.30 -7.50
C PHE A 156 1.68 22.96 -6.10
N GLN A 157 2.99 22.97 -5.90
CA GLN A 157 3.59 22.85 -4.58
C GLN A 157 4.44 24.07 -4.26
N PRO A 158 4.21 24.73 -3.11
CA PRO A 158 4.99 25.90 -2.72
C PRO A 158 6.44 25.54 -2.35
N ARG A 159 6.71 24.26 -2.04
CA ARG A 159 8.03 23.73 -1.69
C ARG A 159 8.25 22.38 -2.37
N ILE A 160 9.01 22.37 -3.46
CA ILE A 160 9.29 21.14 -4.23
C ILE A 160 10.39 20.31 -3.57
N ALA A 161 11.36 20.98 -2.94
CA ALA A 161 12.43 20.40 -2.14
C ALA A 161 12.66 21.25 -0.89
N ALA A 162 13.30 20.68 0.14
CA ALA A 162 13.57 21.36 1.40
C ALA A 162 14.40 22.66 1.24
N THR A 163 15.09 22.83 0.12
CA THR A 163 15.97 23.97 -0.19
C THR A 163 15.38 24.98 -1.18
N GLU A 164 14.20 24.72 -1.75
CA GLU A 164 13.60 25.58 -2.77
C GLU A 164 12.50 26.48 -2.18
N SER A 165 12.53 27.75 -2.57
CA SER A 165 11.62 28.81 -2.06
C SER A 165 10.60 29.30 -3.08
N SER A 166 10.70 28.86 -4.34
CA SER A 166 9.72 29.14 -5.39
C SER A 166 8.89 27.90 -5.64
N GLY A 167 7.56 28.04 -5.59
CA GLY A 167 6.66 26.94 -5.92
C GLY A 167 6.58 26.69 -7.42
N ASP A 168 6.29 25.45 -7.79
CA ASP A 168 6.05 25.03 -9.18
C ASP A 168 5.07 23.86 -9.21
N PHE A 169 4.62 23.50 -10.41
CA PHE A 169 3.83 22.30 -10.63
C PHE A 169 4.72 21.07 -10.63
N VAL A 170 4.42 20.14 -9.73
CA VAL A 170 5.08 18.83 -9.71
C VAL A 170 4.29 17.86 -10.56
N HIS A 171 5.00 16.94 -11.23
CA HIS A 171 4.37 15.88 -12.00
C HIS A 171 4.28 14.60 -11.17
N LEU A 172 3.10 14.00 -11.17
CA LEU A 172 2.78 12.81 -10.42
C LEU A 172 2.21 11.74 -11.36
N THR A 173 2.45 10.49 -10.99
CA THR A 173 1.76 9.33 -11.55
C THR A 173 1.28 8.44 -10.43
N TYR A 174 0.02 8.02 -10.48
CA TYR A 174 -0.57 7.07 -9.54
C TYR A 174 -0.79 5.72 -10.19
N ARG A 175 -0.50 4.65 -9.45
CA ARG A 175 -0.86 3.27 -9.80
C ARG A 175 -1.74 2.67 -8.71
N VAL A 176 -2.76 1.92 -9.11
CA VAL A 176 -3.63 1.13 -8.23
C VAL A 176 -3.59 -0.31 -8.70
N PRO A 177 -2.63 -1.13 -8.20
CA PRO A 177 -2.49 -2.53 -8.61
C PRO A 177 -3.51 -3.48 -7.95
N SER A 178 -4.08 -3.10 -6.82
CA SER A 178 -5.16 -3.83 -6.16
C SER A 178 -6.02 -2.86 -5.32
N PRO A 179 -7.23 -3.25 -4.89
CA PRO A 179 -8.15 -2.35 -4.19
C PRO A 179 -7.59 -1.71 -2.90
N PHE A 180 -6.58 -2.32 -2.27
CA PHE A 180 -5.99 -1.86 -1.00
C PHE A 180 -4.54 -1.38 -1.15
N VAL A 181 -4.04 -1.25 -2.37
CA VAL A 181 -2.67 -0.82 -2.65
C VAL A 181 -2.70 0.34 -3.62
N VAL A 182 -1.95 1.38 -3.27
CA VAL A 182 -1.75 2.58 -4.09
C VAL A 182 -0.27 2.92 -4.11
N MET A 183 0.20 3.44 -5.23
CA MET A 183 1.55 3.92 -5.41
C MET A 183 1.52 5.33 -5.97
N LEU A 184 2.50 6.14 -5.55
CA LEU A 184 2.72 7.48 -6.05
C LEU A 184 4.16 7.60 -6.53
N TYR A 185 4.30 8.06 -7.76
CA TYR A 185 5.56 8.41 -8.39
C TYR A 185 5.59 9.92 -8.55
N ARG A 186 6.71 10.53 -8.16
CA ARG A 186 7.07 11.86 -8.63
C ARG A 186 7.97 11.68 -9.85
N VAL A 187 7.56 12.24 -10.98
CA VAL A 187 8.24 12.11 -12.29
C VAL A 187 8.87 13.43 -12.72
#